data_AF-A0A661WWE0-F1
#
_entry.id   AF-A0A661WWE0-F1
#
_cell.length_a   1.000
_cell.length_b   1.000
_cell.length_c   1.000
_cell.angle_alpha   90.00
_cell.angle_beta   90.00
_cell.angle_gamma   90.00
#
_symmetry.space_group_name_H-M   'P 1'
#
loop_
_entity.id
_entity.type
_entity.pdbx_description
1 polymer ?
#
loop_
_entity_poly.entity_id
_entity_poly.type
_entity_poly.pdbx_seq_one_letter_code
_entity_poly.pdbx_strand_id
1 'polypeptide(L)' 'MKNCQVYGNSAYYGGGISAWSNSTLFVDDCIISQNESWFGGGGIAGYIDSKITLTNKTECILISRLLAEE' A
#
# COMPACT_ATOMS: atom_id res chain seq x y z
N MET A 1 0.63 4.67 -11.57
CA MET A 1 1.26 3.40 -11.96
C MET A 1 0.24 2.54 -12.67
N LYS A 2 0.66 1.83 -13.72
CA LYS A 2 -0.21 0.94 -14.49
C LYS A 2 0.50 -0.40 -14.74
N ASN A 3 -0.21 -1.53 -14.70
CA ASN A 3 0.33 -2.86 -15.05
C ASN A 3 1.61 -3.22 -14.28
N CYS A 4 1.65 -2.92 -12.99
CA CYS A 4 2.80 -3.13 -12.13
C CYS A 4 2.49 -4.17 -11.04
N GLN A 5 3.54 -4.82 -10.55
CA GLN A 5 3.45 -5.70 -9.38
C GLN A 5 4.31 -5.13 -8.26
N VAL A 6 3.72 -4.93 -7.08
CA VAL A 6 4.39 -4.52 -5.85
C VAL A 6 4.20 -5.64 -4.84
N TYR A 7 5.28 -6.35 -4.51
CA TYR A 7 5.18 -7.53 -3.66
C TYR A 7 6.37 -7.72 -2.74
N GLY A 8 6.14 -8.33 -1.58
CA GLY A 8 7.19 -8.73 -0.65
C GLY A 8 7.93 -7.57 0.02
N ASN A 9 7.35 -6.37 0.02
CA ASN A 9 7.98 -5.20 0.64
C ASN A 9 7.54 -5.06 2.10
N SER A 10 8.47 -4.65 2.95
CA SER A 10 8.22 -4.37 4.37
C SER A 10 8.68 -2.96 4.70
N ALA A 11 7.80 -2.16 5.28
CA ALA A 11 8.08 -0.78 5.64
C ALA A 11 7.34 -0.37 6.92
N TYR A 12 7.77 0.73 7.56
CA TYR A 12 7.03 1.25 8.72
C TYR A 12 5.60 1.70 8.34
N TYR A 13 5.44 2.25 7.14
CA TYR A 13 4.18 2.80 6.64
C TYR A 13 3.98 2.40 5.17
N GLY A 14 2.78 1.90 4.83
CA GLY A 14 2.44 1.54 3.45
C GLY A 14 3.39 0.50 2.86
N GLY A 15 3.29 -0.76 3.30
CA GLY A 15 4.32 -1.78 3.09
C GLY A 15 4.84 -1.93 1.68
N GLY A 16 3.99 -1.68 0.67
CA GLY A 16 4.39 -1.55 -0.73
C GLY A 16 4.42 -0.11 -1.24
N ILE A 17 3.39 0.69 -0.93
CA ILE A 17 3.28 2.07 -1.42
C ILE A 17 2.83 3.01 -0.31
N SER A 18 3.53 4.14 -0.16
CA SER A 18 3.14 5.21 0.75
C SER A 18 2.98 6.53 0.02
N ALA A 19 1.82 7.18 0.17
CA ALA A 19 1.55 8.54 -0.33
C ALA A 19 1.51 9.51 0.85
N TRP A 20 2.28 10.60 0.79
CA TRP A 20 2.41 11.59 1.88
C TRP A 20 2.19 13.02 1.37
N SER A 21 1.65 13.88 2.23
CA SER A 21 1.63 15.34 2.05
C SER A 21 0.97 15.80 0.74
N ASN A 22 -0.36 15.74 0.67
CA ASN A 22 -1.14 16.13 -0.51
C ASN A 22 -0.77 15.33 -1.79
N SER A 23 -0.27 14.10 -1.64
CA SER A 23 0.09 13.26 -2.76
C SER A 23 -1.15 12.65 -3.41
N THR A 24 -1.19 12.66 -4.75
CA THR A 24 -2.23 11.95 -5.50
C THR A 24 -1.61 10.76 -6.22
N LEU A 25 -2.05 9.55 -5.87
CA LEU A 25 -1.60 8.30 -6.46
C LEU A 25 -2.75 7.64 -7.23
N PHE A 26 -2.53 7.38 -8.52
CA PHE A 26 -3.40 6.56 -9.34
C PHE A 26 -2.73 5.21 -9.60
N VAL A 27 -3.39 4.13 -9.20
CA VAL A 27 -2.97 2.74 -9.41
C VAL A 27 -4.01 2.07 -10.27
N ASP A 28 -3.58 1.54 -11.42
CA ASP A 28 -4.48 0.95 -12.41
C ASP A 28 -3.94 -0.42 -12.84
N ASP A 29 -4.77 -1.46 -12.74
CA ASP A 29 -4.39 -2.81 -13.20
C ASP A 29 -3.07 -3.32 -12.57
N CYS A 30 -2.90 -3.16 -11.25
CA CYS A 30 -1.68 -3.53 -10.53
C CYS A 30 -1.95 -4.59 -9.45
N ILE A 31 -0.96 -5.43 -9.15
CA ILE A 31 -1.05 -6.39 -8.04
C ILE A 31 -0.19 -5.88 -6.88
N ILE A 32 -0.79 -5.70 -5.71
CA ILE A 32 -0.12 -5.22 -4.50
C ILE A 32 -0.33 -6.27 -3.41
N SER A 33 0.61 -7.18 -3.25
CA SER A 33 0.41 -8.39 -2.44
C SER A 33 1.61 -8.74 -1.58
N GLN A 34 1.42 -9.45 -0.47
CA GLN A 34 2.51 -9.85 0.43
C GLN A 34 3.38 -8.68 0.90
N ASN A 35 2.79 -7.49 0.99
CA ASN A 35 3.46 -6.34 1.57
C ASN A 35 3.04 -6.22 3.03
N GLU A 36 3.96 -5.78 3.87
CA GLU A 36 3.79 -5.70 5.31
C GLU A 36 4.10 -4.29 5.82
N SER A 37 3.29 -3.79 6.75
CA SER A 37 3.58 -2.53 7.42
C SER A 37 3.38 -2.57 8.92
N TRP A 38 4.23 -1.84 9.64
CA TRP A 38 4.25 -1.84 11.10
C TRP A 38 3.13 -1.01 11.73
N PHE A 39 2.81 0.14 11.15
CA PHE A 39 1.84 1.10 11.72
C PHE A 39 0.49 1.16 10.97
N GLY A 40 0.19 0.16 10.14
CA GLY A 40 -1.07 0.06 9.37
C GLY A 40 -0.92 0.40 7.88
N GLY A 41 -1.89 -0.08 7.08
CA GLY A 41 -1.85 0.03 5.61
C GLY A 41 -0.94 -1.00 4.94
N GLY A 42 -1.11 -2.30 5.29
CA GLY A 42 -0.19 -3.40 4.97
C GLY A 42 0.45 -3.38 3.58
N GLY A 43 -0.29 -3.01 2.54
CA GLY A 43 0.26 -2.81 1.19
C GLY A 43 0.28 -1.38 0.67
N ILE A 44 -0.70 -0.55 1.03
CA ILE A 44 -0.76 0.85 0.61
C ILE A 44 -1.24 1.71 1.77
N ALA A 45 -0.59 2.85 1.99
CA ALA A 45 -1.03 3.84 2.96
C ALA A 45 -0.99 5.28 2.39
N GLY A 46 -2.00 6.07 2.74
CA GLY A 46 -2.07 7.50 2.41
C GLY A 46 -2.09 8.34 3.68
N TYR A 47 -1.23 9.36 3.75
CA TYR A 47 -1.07 10.24 4.90
C TYR A 47 -1.21 11.71 4.49
N ILE A 48 -1.82 12.51 5.36
CA ILE A 48 -1.94 13.98 5.27
C ILE A 48 -2.49 14.42 3.90
N ASP A 49 -3.82 14.51 3.80
CA ASP A 49 -4.55 14.97 2.61
C ASP A 49 -4.16 14.26 1.29
N SER A 50 -3.67 13.03 1.39
CA SER A 50 -3.29 12.24 0.21
C SER A 50 -4.49 11.47 -0.34
N LYS A 51 -4.56 11.40 -1.67
CA LYS A 51 -5.62 10.69 -2.39
C LYS A 51 -5.04 9.50 -3.15
N ILE A 52 -5.48 8.30 -2.80
CA ILE A 52 -5.13 7.08 -3.51
C ILE A 52 -6.37 6.58 -4.25
N THR A 53 -6.26 6.44 -5.56
CA THR A 53 -7.32 5.89 -6.41
C THR A 53 -6.82 4.58 -7.00
N LEU A 54 -7.52 3.49 -6.69
CA LEU A 54 -7.27 2.17 -7.26
C LEU A 54 -8.36 1.89 -8.32
N THR A 55 -7.96 1.56 -9.54
CA THR A 55 -8.87 1.28 -10.65
C THR A 55 -8.54 -0.04 -11.32
N ASN A 56 -9.51 -0.57 -12.07
CA ASN A 56 -9.43 -1.86 -12.74
C ASN A 56 -9.05 -3.01 -11.78
N LYS A 57 -8.46 -4.11 -12.27
CA LYS A 57 -8.15 -5.34 -11.50
C LYS A 57 -7.00 -5.15 -10.49
N THR A 58 -7.10 -4.12 -9.66
CA THR A 58 -6.12 -3.86 -8.61
C THR A 58 -6.42 -4.74 -7.40
N GLU A 59 -5.69 -5.85 -7.28
CA GLU A 59 -5.76 -6.72 -6.10
C GLU A 59 -4.77 -6.24 -5.05
N CYS A 60 -5.29 -5.72 -3.94
CA CYS A 60 -4.50 -5.30 -2.79
C CYS A 60 -4.71 -6.28 -1.64
N ILE A 61 -3.75 -7.18 -1.42
CA ILE A 61 -3.77 -8.12 -0.30
C ILE A 61 -3.04 -7.45 0.87
N LEU A 62 -3.82 -6.83 1.75
CA LEU A 62 -3.36 -6.17 2.96
C LEU A 62 -3.19 -7.21 4.08
N ILE A 63 -2.02 -7.84 4.18
CA ILE A 63 -1.70 -8.60 5.39
C ILE A 63 -1.14 -7.59 6.39
N SER A 64 -2.01 -6.93 7.16
CA SER A 64 -1.54 -6.28 8.38
C SER A 64 -1.18 -7.39 9.36
N ARG A 65 0.08 -7.81 9.40
CA ARG A 65 0.60 -8.47 10.60
C ARG A 65 0.55 -7.40 11.69
N LEU A 66 -0.53 -7.42 12.47
CA LEU A 66 -0.51 -6.81 13.79
C LEU A 66 0.66 -7.50 14.48
N LEU A 67 1.79 -6.81 14.61
CA LEU A 67 2.83 -7.24 15.53
C LEU A 67 2.23 -7.05 16.92
N ALA A 68 1.48 -8.06 17.34
CA ALA A 68 1.35 -8.39 18.74
C ALA A 68 2.78 -8.64 19.22
N GLU A 69 3.29 -7.63 19.92
CA GLU A 69 4.23 -7.70 21.05
C GLU A 69 5.38 -8.71 20.92
N GLU A 70 6.61 -8.18 20.84
CA GLU A 70 7.70 -8.64 21.70
C GLU A 70 8.13 -7.50 22.63
#